data_AF-A0A9D9ID74-F1
#
_entry.id   AF-A0A9D9ID74-F1
#
_cell.length_a   1.000
_cell.length_b   1.000
_cell.length_c   1.000
_cell.angle_alpha   90.00
_cell.angle_beta   90.00
_cell.angle_gamma   90.00
#
_symmetry.space_group_name_H-M   'P 1'
#
loop_
_entity.id
_entity.type
_entity.pdbx_description
1 polymer ?
#
loop_
_entity_poly.entity_id
_entity_poly.type
_entity_poly.pdbx_seq_one_letter_code
_entity_poly.pdbx_strand_id
1 'polypeptide(L)'
;MFCPNCGKELIKPVNFCPHCGFNINDENKSIERNEAPQKELDPYVLSRQQDKYSGTIEEDDEFYGCGEMQEKPKNNESNPSSTSDTDTVRYKTNLIAGLLAFILGYYGIHNFYLRRFKSAVIQLLFGSSASVMFYLTQVEKIQYSIPSNFGLKLLLLLTYASLICGGINIIWWIIDFLSICLRSKSMKSPDRPMSYHSYDKVVFSILILLAICSGIFAGVYQGIIEKQNQEALAIVRDITLEQYPDIPLPTLTGSLISSSKWKQINSDTINVSGKISYWGKPATIEIGFIINGDNTASVYAIEINGTPQTYIQRQLFLERMYDLAKTNRIQLN
;
A
#
# COMPACT_ATOMS: atom_id res chain seq x y z
N MET A 1 -43.76 29.83 26.57
CA MET A 1 -44.00 29.96 25.11
C MET A 1 -43.38 28.74 24.43
N PHE A 2 -43.90 28.28 23.30
CA PHE A 2 -43.37 27.11 22.58
C PHE A 2 -42.71 27.55 21.28
N CYS A 3 -41.66 26.86 20.83
CA CYS A 3 -41.03 27.16 19.56
C CYS A 3 -41.98 26.79 18.39
N PRO A 4 -42.27 27.69 17.44
CA PRO A 4 -43.19 27.41 16.33
C PRO A 4 -42.62 26.38 15.34
N ASN A 5 -41.30 26.22 15.29
CA ASN A 5 -40.65 25.26 14.40
C ASN A 5 -40.63 23.83 14.96
N CYS A 6 -40.39 23.65 16.27
CA CYS A 6 -40.20 22.30 16.85
C CYS A 6 -41.13 21.95 18.02
N GLY A 7 -42.03 22.86 18.43
CA GLY A 7 -43.04 22.62 19.45
C GLY A 7 -42.55 22.46 20.89
N LYS A 8 -41.24 22.60 21.16
CA LYS A 8 -40.68 22.47 22.52
C LYS A 8 -40.82 23.75 23.33
N GLU A 9 -40.98 23.60 24.65
CA GLU A 9 -41.16 24.72 25.57
C GLU A 9 -39.89 25.56 25.70
N LEU A 10 -40.05 26.88 25.67
CA LEU A 10 -38.97 27.85 25.82
C LEU A 10 -39.02 28.49 27.21
N ILE A 11 -37.91 28.38 27.92
CA ILE A 11 -37.72 28.94 29.26
C ILE A 11 -37.09 30.32 29.08
N LYS A 12 -37.86 31.38 29.40
CA LYS A 12 -37.45 32.82 29.37
C LYS A 12 -37.28 33.42 27.95
N PRO A 13 -37.25 34.76 27.80
CA PRO A 13 -37.05 35.38 26.49
C PRO A 13 -35.68 35.00 25.92
N VAL A 14 -35.72 34.19 24.88
CA VAL A 14 -34.54 33.68 24.16
C VAL A 14 -34.67 34.06 22.69
N ASN A 15 -33.61 34.60 22.11
CA ASN A 15 -33.61 35.02 20.71
C ASN A 15 -33.59 33.81 19.75
N PHE A 16 -33.09 32.66 20.21
CA PHE A 16 -33.01 31.42 19.43
C PHE A 16 -33.48 30.24 20.29
N CYS A 17 -34.21 29.32 19.68
CA CYS A 17 -34.63 28.07 20.31
C CYS A 17 -33.41 27.18 20.57
N PRO A 18 -33.12 26.80 21.83
CA PRO A 18 -31.96 25.96 22.15
C PRO A 18 -32.12 24.50 21.66
N HIS A 19 -33.33 24.09 21.28
CA HIS A 19 -33.60 22.72 20.84
C HIS A 19 -33.47 22.50 19.33
N CYS A 20 -33.66 23.54 18.52
CA CYS A 20 -33.62 23.42 17.05
C CYS A 20 -32.91 24.58 16.33
N GLY A 21 -32.44 25.60 17.07
CA GLY A 21 -31.74 26.76 16.52
C GLY A 21 -32.64 27.83 15.88
N PHE A 22 -33.96 27.65 15.88
CA PHE A 22 -34.91 28.58 15.25
C PHE A 22 -34.90 29.97 15.92
N ASN A 23 -34.77 31.04 15.13
CA ASN A 23 -34.76 32.42 15.63
C ASN A 23 -36.18 32.88 15.99
N ILE A 24 -36.43 33.11 17.28
CA ILE A 24 -37.74 33.52 17.81
C ILE A 24 -38.04 35.00 17.46
N ASN A 25 -37.01 35.80 17.20
CA ASN A 25 -37.17 37.22 16.88
C ASN A 25 -37.58 37.47 15.43
N ASP A 26 -37.59 36.45 14.57
CA ASP A 26 -38.10 36.61 13.20
C ASP A 26 -39.63 36.77 13.16
N GLU A 27 -40.35 36.43 14.25
CA GLU A 27 -41.78 36.74 14.45
C GLU A 27 -42.04 38.14 15.03
N ASN A 28 -41.07 38.76 15.71
CA ASN A 28 -41.26 40.10 16.30
C ASN A 28 -41.19 41.24 15.26
N LYS A 29 -41.13 40.92 13.96
CA LYS A 29 -41.25 41.89 12.85
C LYS A 29 -42.67 42.04 12.30
N SER A 30 -43.63 41.20 12.70
CA SER A 30 -44.99 41.23 12.14
C SER A 30 -46.08 41.63 13.14
N ILE A 31 -45.74 41.92 14.40
CA ILE A 31 -46.71 42.41 15.40
C ILE A 31 -46.47 43.90 15.65
N GLU A 32 -46.70 44.74 14.63
CA GLU A 32 -47.11 46.14 14.79
C GLU A 32 -47.46 46.72 13.41
N ARG A 33 -48.69 46.47 12.97
CA ARG A 33 -49.48 47.46 12.23
C ARG A 33 -50.95 47.09 12.25
N ASN A 34 -51.70 47.93 12.93
CA ASN A 34 -53.15 47.92 13.01
C ASN A 34 -53.79 48.25 11.64
N GLU A 35 -55.06 47.85 11.55
CA GLU A 35 -56.14 48.34 10.68
C GLU A 35 -56.44 47.60 9.35
N ALA A 36 -57.65 47.02 9.33
CA ALA A 36 -58.36 46.33 8.26
C ALA A 36 -58.93 47.32 7.20
N PRO A 37 -59.53 46.90 6.06
CA PRO A 37 -60.79 46.14 6.03
C PRO A 37 -60.95 45.05 4.95
N GLN A 38 -61.98 44.25 5.19
CA GLN A 38 -62.53 43.05 4.52
C GLN A 38 -62.73 43.10 2.99
N LYS A 39 -62.60 41.92 2.34
CA LYS A 39 -63.62 41.40 1.40
C LYS A 39 -63.49 39.89 1.09
N GLU A 40 -64.54 39.16 1.50
CA GLU A 40 -65.27 38.00 0.92
C GLU A 40 -64.63 36.80 0.19
N LEU A 41 -65.28 35.65 0.43
CA LEU A 41 -65.01 34.22 0.16
C LEU A 41 -65.05 33.79 -1.33
N ASP A 42 -64.41 32.65 -1.68
CA ASP A 42 -65.12 31.41 -2.10
C ASP A 42 -64.21 30.14 -2.12
N PRO A 43 -64.75 28.92 -1.87
CA PRO A 43 -64.05 27.69 -1.54
C PRO A 43 -64.02 26.64 -2.68
N TYR A 44 -62.99 25.79 -2.74
CA TYR A 44 -63.19 24.40 -3.18
C TYR A 44 -62.10 23.45 -2.68
N VAL A 45 -62.55 22.22 -2.46
CA VAL A 45 -62.00 21.15 -1.65
C VAL A 45 -61.46 20.02 -2.55
N LEU A 46 -60.40 19.37 -2.07
CA LEU A 46 -60.01 17.96 -2.28
C LEU A 46 -59.40 17.43 -3.58
N SER A 47 -58.47 16.50 -3.30
CA SER A 47 -58.05 15.29 -4.02
C SER A 47 -56.72 15.44 -4.79
N ARG A 48 -55.67 14.63 -4.56
CA ARG A 48 -55.56 13.24 -4.07
C ARG A 48 -54.24 13.03 -3.30
N GLN A 49 -54.31 12.34 -2.16
CA GLN A 49 -53.24 11.48 -1.64
C GLN A 49 -53.44 10.06 -2.19
N GLN A 50 -52.34 9.31 -2.34
CA GLN A 50 -52.15 7.84 -2.25
C GLN A 50 -51.02 7.43 -3.24
N ASP A 51 -49.95 6.70 -2.88
CA ASP A 51 -49.74 5.71 -1.82
C ASP A 51 -48.24 5.46 -1.49
N LYS A 52 -48.04 4.87 -0.30
CA LYS A 52 -47.05 3.81 0.10
C LYS A 52 -45.84 4.13 1.00
N TYR A 53 -46.11 3.97 2.30
CA TYR A 53 -45.29 3.43 3.41
C TYR A 53 -44.68 2.03 3.06
N SER A 54 -43.55 1.49 3.54
CA SER A 54 -43.00 1.38 4.92
C SER A 54 -41.48 1.04 4.90
N GLY A 55 -40.65 1.60 5.80
CA GLY A 55 -40.04 0.94 6.98
C GLY A 55 -38.54 0.61 6.72
N THR A 56 -37.53 0.95 7.53
CA THR A 56 -37.32 0.90 8.99
C THR A 56 -36.22 1.88 9.47
N ILE A 57 -36.21 2.14 10.78
CA ILE A 57 -35.44 3.11 11.58
C ILE A 57 -34.03 2.56 11.95
N GLU A 58 -33.03 3.45 12.12
CA GLU A 58 -32.02 3.53 13.22
C GLU A 58 -30.78 4.33 12.76
N GLU A 59 -30.68 5.59 13.20
CA GLU A 59 -29.76 6.08 14.26
C GLU A 59 -28.46 6.69 13.69
N ASP A 60 -28.50 8.00 13.44
CA ASP A 60 -27.35 8.82 13.07
C ASP A 60 -27.08 9.90 14.13
N ASP A 61 -25.96 9.67 14.81
CA ASP A 61 -25.37 10.46 15.89
C ASP A 61 -25.04 11.91 15.51
N GLU A 62 -25.20 12.74 16.55
CA GLU A 62 -24.94 14.17 16.65
C GLU A 62 -23.55 14.60 16.14
N PHE A 63 -23.56 15.60 15.27
CA PHE A 63 -22.36 16.34 14.84
C PHE A 63 -22.18 17.61 15.67
N TYR A 64 -21.22 17.59 16.61
CA TYR A 64 -20.65 18.78 17.24
C TYR A 64 -19.67 19.47 16.27
N GLY A 65 -19.97 20.70 15.86
CA GLY A 65 -19.05 21.58 15.14
C GLY A 65 -18.51 22.69 16.05
N CYS A 66 -17.21 22.67 16.35
CA CYS A 66 -16.49 23.85 16.85
C CYS A 66 -16.35 24.87 15.72
N GLY A 67 -16.63 26.14 16.04
CA GLY A 67 -16.65 27.24 15.09
C GLY A 67 -15.30 27.87 14.79
N GLU A 68 -15.29 28.70 13.77
CA GLU A 68 -14.34 29.82 13.64
C GLU A 68 -15.11 31.10 13.36
N MET A 69 -14.73 32.15 14.09
CA MET A 69 -15.26 33.51 14.03
C MET A 69 -14.63 34.24 12.83
N GLN A 70 -15.43 34.99 12.06
CA GLN A 70 -14.91 36.12 11.28
C GLN A 70 -15.80 37.35 11.45
N GLU A 71 -15.14 38.44 11.85
CA GLU A 71 -15.69 39.77 12.07
C GLU A 71 -16.21 40.42 10.78
N LYS A 72 -17.22 41.27 10.94
CA LYS A 72 -17.87 42.05 9.89
C LYS A 72 -17.26 43.46 9.83
N PRO A 73 -17.15 44.05 8.63
CA PRO A 73 -17.76 45.35 8.42
C PRO A 73 -18.82 45.30 7.30
N LYS A 74 -19.89 46.08 7.51
CA LYS A 74 -20.94 46.39 6.51
C LYS A 74 -20.24 47.04 5.30
N ASN A 75 -20.73 46.89 4.06
CA ASN A 75 -21.69 47.82 3.45
C ASN A 75 -22.28 47.25 2.12
N ASN A 76 -23.61 47.30 2.06
CA ASN A 76 -24.56 47.55 0.96
C ASN A 76 -24.35 47.08 -0.49
N GLU A 77 -25.32 46.26 -0.92
CA GLU A 77 -26.03 46.24 -2.22
C GLU A 77 -25.24 46.01 -3.52
N SER A 78 -25.22 44.74 -3.97
CA SER A 78 -25.97 44.26 -5.15
C SER A 78 -25.71 42.76 -5.33
N ASN A 79 -26.79 41.96 -5.45
CA ASN A 79 -26.68 40.52 -5.76
C ASN A 79 -26.03 40.33 -7.14
N PRO A 80 -25.12 39.33 -7.28
CA PRO A 80 -25.54 38.13 -8.00
C PRO A 80 -25.08 36.81 -7.37
N SER A 81 -25.99 35.82 -7.41
CA SER A 81 -25.72 34.37 -7.45
C SER A 81 -24.55 33.83 -6.61
N SER A 82 -24.82 33.49 -5.35
CA SER A 82 -23.90 32.72 -4.50
C SER A 82 -24.01 31.21 -4.78
N THR A 83 -23.33 30.72 -5.82
CA THR A 83 -23.04 29.29 -6.01
C THR A 83 -21.56 29.00 -6.34
N SER A 84 -20.64 29.95 -6.12
CA SER A 84 -19.23 29.77 -6.48
C SER A 84 -18.30 29.35 -5.34
N ASP A 85 -18.62 29.65 -4.08
CA ASP A 85 -17.67 29.49 -2.97
C ASP A 85 -17.69 28.10 -2.35
N THR A 86 -18.85 27.46 -2.23
CA THR A 86 -18.94 26.10 -1.69
C THR A 86 -18.31 25.06 -2.62
N ASP A 87 -18.44 25.24 -3.94
CA ASP A 87 -17.94 24.28 -4.93
C ASP A 87 -16.43 24.39 -5.12
N THR A 88 -15.87 25.61 -5.08
CA THR A 88 -14.42 25.83 -5.13
C THR A 88 -13.72 25.34 -3.86
N VAL A 89 -14.32 25.53 -2.68
CA VAL A 89 -13.80 24.99 -1.41
C VAL A 89 -13.85 23.45 -1.42
N ARG A 90 -14.96 22.85 -1.88
CA ARG A 90 -15.13 21.39 -1.95
C ARG A 90 -14.21 20.71 -2.99
N TYR A 91 -13.95 21.38 -4.10
CA TYR A 91 -13.02 20.91 -5.13
C TYR A 91 -11.56 20.87 -4.60
N LYS A 92 -11.12 21.93 -3.90
CA LYS A 92 -9.78 21.98 -3.28
C LYS A 92 -9.60 20.87 -2.24
N THR A 93 -10.62 20.58 -1.45
CA THR A 93 -10.56 19.48 -0.46
C THR A 93 -10.41 18.10 -1.10
N ASN A 94 -11.05 17.84 -2.25
CA ASN A 94 -10.95 16.53 -2.90
C ASN A 94 -9.59 16.28 -3.57
N LEU A 95 -8.92 17.34 -4.05
CA LEU A 95 -7.59 17.23 -4.64
C LEU A 95 -6.54 16.93 -3.56
N ILE A 96 -6.63 17.60 -2.41
CA ILE A 96 -5.76 17.32 -1.24
C ILE A 96 -5.98 15.89 -0.74
N ALA A 97 -7.23 15.42 -0.69
CA ALA A 97 -7.54 14.03 -0.34
C ALA A 97 -6.94 13.03 -1.33
N GLY A 98 -6.97 13.32 -2.63
CA GLY A 98 -6.32 12.50 -3.66
C GLY A 98 -4.80 12.45 -3.53
N LEU A 99 -4.16 13.58 -3.21
CA LEU A 99 -2.71 13.65 -2.96
C LEU A 99 -2.32 12.86 -1.70
N LEU A 100 -3.08 13.01 -0.62
CA LEU A 100 -2.90 12.23 0.60
C LEU A 100 -3.14 10.74 0.37
N ALA A 101 -4.11 10.39 -0.47
CA ALA A 101 -4.34 9.01 -0.86
C ALA A 101 -3.15 8.48 -1.68
N PHE A 102 -2.52 9.29 -2.51
CA PHE A 102 -1.35 8.85 -3.27
C PHE A 102 -0.11 8.61 -2.37
N ILE A 103 0.22 9.55 -1.47
CA ILE A 103 1.46 9.49 -0.67
C ILE A 103 1.31 8.59 0.57
N LEU A 104 0.15 8.66 1.23
CA LEU A 104 -0.10 8.04 2.55
C LEU A 104 -1.34 7.12 2.52
N GLY A 105 -1.75 6.69 1.34
CA GLY A 105 -2.98 5.92 1.18
C GLY A 105 -2.93 4.52 1.75
N TYR A 106 -1.74 3.89 1.75
CA TYR A 106 -1.53 2.60 2.39
C TYR A 106 -1.88 2.61 3.90
N TYR A 107 -1.71 3.76 4.55
CA TYR A 107 -2.06 3.95 5.96
C TYR A 107 -3.48 4.52 6.16
N GLY A 108 -4.25 4.73 5.09
CA GLY A 108 -5.61 5.24 5.18
C GLY A 108 -5.74 6.69 5.64
N ILE A 109 -4.65 7.48 5.64
CA ILE A 109 -4.67 8.85 6.19
C ILE A 109 -5.66 9.76 5.43
N HIS A 110 -5.80 9.53 4.13
CA HIS A 110 -6.77 10.20 3.28
C HIS A 110 -8.23 9.97 3.69
N ASN A 111 -8.56 8.83 4.33
CA ASN A 111 -9.91 8.55 4.80
C ASN A 111 -10.29 9.43 6.00
N PHE A 112 -9.33 9.87 6.83
CA PHE A 112 -9.58 10.91 7.85
C PHE A 112 -9.97 12.23 7.21
N TYR A 113 -9.31 12.58 6.10
CA TYR A 113 -9.60 13.80 5.34
C TYR A 113 -10.99 13.77 4.68
N LEU A 114 -11.41 12.59 4.21
CA LEU A 114 -12.76 12.34 3.67
C LEU A 114 -13.83 12.14 4.76
N ARG A 115 -13.47 12.32 6.05
CA ARG A 115 -14.33 12.11 7.23
C ARG A 115 -14.89 10.68 7.36
N ARG A 116 -14.22 9.69 6.77
CA ARG A 116 -14.51 8.26 6.89
C ARG A 116 -13.70 7.66 8.04
N PHE A 117 -13.97 8.09 9.26
CA PHE A 117 -13.17 7.73 10.45
C PHE A 117 -13.06 6.22 10.68
N LYS A 118 -14.16 5.47 10.54
CA LYS A 118 -14.18 4.02 10.73
C LYS A 118 -13.20 3.31 9.78
N SER A 119 -13.27 3.64 8.49
CA SER A 119 -12.37 3.09 7.47
C SER A 119 -10.92 3.52 7.68
N ALA A 120 -10.69 4.78 8.08
CA ALA A 120 -9.36 5.32 8.30
C ALA A 120 -8.63 4.59 9.45
N VAL A 121 -9.30 4.35 10.57
CA VAL A 121 -8.73 3.62 11.72
C VAL A 121 -8.42 2.17 11.35
N ILE A 122 -9.33 1.48 10.66
CA ILE A 122 -9.12 0.08 10.24
C ILE A 122 -7.91 -0.02 9.30
N GLN A 123 -7.83 0.86 8.30
CA GLN A 123 -6.77 0.84 7.30
C GLN A 123 -5.41 1.24 7.90
N LEU A 124 -5.39 2.16 8.88
CA LEU A 124 -4.20 2.50 9.63
C LEU A 124 -3.68 1.32 10.46
N LEU A 125 -4.57 0.60 11.14
CA LEU A 125 -4.21 -0.59 11.91
C LEU A 125 -3.68 -1.71 11.01
N PHE A 126 -4.36 -2.00 9.89
CA PHE A 126 -3.93 -3.02 8.93
C PHE A 126 -2.60 -2.66 8.26
N GLY A 127 -2.41 -1.40 7.84
CA GLY A 127 -1.19 -0.94 7.20
C GLY A 127 0.00 -0.93 8.16
N SER A 128 -0.20 -0.44 9.40
CA SER A 128 0.85 -0.45 10.42
C SER A 128 1.21 -1.87 10.88
N SER A 129 0.22 -2.75 11.10
CA SER A 129 0.48 -4.13 11.51
C SER A 129 1.22 -4.93 10.43
N ALA A 130 0.85 -4.76 9.15
CA ALA A 130 1.55 -5.40 8.04
C ALA A 130 2.99 -4.86 7.88
N SER A 131 3.21 -3.57 8.11
CA SER A 131 4.55 -2.96 8.06
C SER A 131 5.44 -3.47 9.20
N VAL A 132 4.90 -3.56 10.42
CA VAL A 132 5.60 -4.10 11.59
C VAL A 132 5.93 -5.58 11.38
N MET A 133 4.96 -6.39 10.94
CA MET A 133 5.20 -7.81 10.68
C MET A 133 6.24 -8.03 9.59
N PHE A 134 6.18 -7.27 8.49
CA PHE A 134 7.21 -7.32 7.46
C PHE A 134 8.58 -6.95 8.01
N TYR A 135 8.69 -5.87 8.79
CA TYR A 135 9.95 -5.46 9.40
C TYR A 135 10.52 -6.53 10.34
N LEU A 136 9.69 -7.11 11.20
CA LEU A 136 10.09 -8.19 12.11
C LEU A 136 10.64 -9.41 11.34
N THR A 137 10.03 -9.78 10.21
CA THR A 137 10.54 -10.89 9.37
C THR A 137 11.89 -10.59 8.72
N GLN A 138 12.22 -9.32 8.47
CA GLN A 138 13.55 -8.93 7.96
C GLN A 138 14.60 -8.91 9.07
N VAL A 139 14.24 -8.43 10.27
CA VAL A 139 15.15 -8.41 11.43
C VAL A 139 15.53 -9.83 11.86
N GLU A 140 14.58 -10.77 11.86
CA GLU A 140 14.87 -12.16 12.22
C GLU A 140 15.78 -12.88 11.21
N LYS A 141 15.68 -12.54 9.92
CA LYS A 141 16.63 -13.03 8.89
C LYS A 141 18.06 -12.53 9.09
N ILE A 142 18.26 -11.43 9.83
CA ILE A 142 19.57 -10.83 10.09
C ILE A 142 20.24 -11.44 11.32
N GLN A 143 19.49 -12.01 12.27
CA GLN A 143 20.04 -12.37 13.59
C GLN A 143 20.04 -13.88 13.93
N TYR A 144 19.25 -14.76 13.29
CA TYR A 144 19.19 -16.17 13.71
C TYR A 144 19.13 -17.20 12.57
N SER A 145 20.15 -18.07 12.55
CA SER A 145 20.10 -19.43 11.98
C SER A 145 19.20 -20.29 12.87
N ILE A 146 17.87 -20.23 12.68
CA ILE A 146 16.89 -20.99 13.48
C ILE A 146 16.96 -22.48 13.08
N PRO A 147 17.40 -23.40 13.98
CA PRO A 147 17.66 -24.79 13.64
C PRO A 147 16.43 -25.71 13.81
N SER A 148 15.21 -25.16 13.93
CA SER A 148 13.99 -25.95 14.13
C SER A 148 12.98 -25.77 12.99
N ASN A 149 12.50 -26.90 12.46
CA ASN A 149 11.45 -26.95 11.42
C ASN A 149 10.15 -26.23 11.83
N PHE A 150 9.91 -26.06 13.13
CA PHE A 150 8.73 -25.37 13.66
C PHE A 150 8.85 -23.85 13.53
N GLY A 151 10.00 -23.26 13.90
CA GLY A 151 10.23 -21.82 13.79
C GLY A 151 10.23 -21.34 12.35
N LEU A 152 10.84 -22.11 11.43
CA LEU A 152 10.85 -21.77 10.00
C LEU A 152 9.44 -21.80 9.39
N LYS A 153 8.62 -22.82 9.70
CA LYS A 153 7.24 -22.91 9.20
C LYS A 153 6.35 -21.78 9.73
N LEU A 154 6.49 -21.43 11.01
CA LEU A 154 5.75 -20.33 11.62
C LEU A 154 6.16 -18.98 11.02
N LEU A 155 7.46 -18.73 10.86
CA LEU A 155 7.99 -17.52 10.22
C LEU A 155 7.51 -17.36 8.77
N LEU A 156 7.56 -18.45 8.02
CA LEU A 156 7.09 -18.50 6.64
C LEU A 156 5.58 -18.19 6.58
N LEU A 157 4.78 -18.79 7.48
CA LEU A 157 3.34 -18.54 7.58
C LEU A 157 3.02 -17.09 7.95
N LEU A 158 3.74 -16.51 8.90
CA LEU A 158 3.59 -15.10 9.28
C LEU A 158 3.97 -14.15 8.13
N THR A 159 5.02 -14.49 7.38
CA THR A 159 5.43 -13.75 6.18
C THR A 159 4.33 -13.81 5.11
N TYR A 160 3.78 -14.98 4.83
CA TYR A 160 2.66 -15.15 3.89
C TYR A 160 1.42 -14.39 4.35
N ALA A 161 1.06 -14.47 5.63
CA ALA A 161 -0.07 -13.73 6.18
C ALA A 161 0.13 -12.20 6.04
N SER A 162 1.34 -11.69 6.29
CA SER A 162 1.68 -10.28 6.10
C SER A 162 1.59 -9.84 4.65
N LEU A 163 2.03 -10.68 3.70
CA LEU A 163 1.92 -10.40 2.26
C LEU A 163 0.45 -10.36 1.80
N ILE A 164 -0.37 -11.29 2.28
CA ILE A 164 -1.80 -11.33 1.97
C ILE A 164 -2.50 -10.08 2.55
N CYS A 165 -2.23 -9.74 3.82
CA CYS A 165 -2.80 -8.54 4.45
C CYS A 165 -2.35 -7.26 3.74
N GLY A 166 -1.07 -7.16 3.38
CA GLY A 166 -0.53 -6.05 2.61
C GLY A 166 -1.18 -5.93 1.22
N GLY A 167 -1.36 -7.06 0.54
CA GLY A 167 -2.03 -7.13 -0.77
C GLY A 167 -3.50 -6.69 -0.72
N ILE A 168 -4.27 -7.18 0.27
CA ILE A 168 -5.67 -6.76 0.49
C ILE A 168 -5.74 -5.25 0.77
N ASN A 169 -4.82 -4.72 1.60
CA ASN A 169 -4.78 -3.29 1.91
C ASN A 169 -4.42 -2.44 0.67
N ILE A 170 -3.52 -2.92 -0.20
CA ILE A 170 -3.20 -2.26 -1.48
C ILE A 170 -4.42 -2.24 -2.41
N ILE A 171 -5.16 -3.36 -2.52
CA ILE A 171 -6.37 -3.41 -3.35
C ILE A 171 -7.42 -2.43 -2.82
N TRP A 172 -7.65 -2.41 -1.50
CA TRP A 172 -8.56 -1.47 -0.88
C TRP A 172 -8.13 -0.01 -1.13
N TRP A 173 -6.84 0.29 -0.97
CA TRP A 173 -6.28 1.59 -1.30
C TRP A 173 -6.53 2.00 -2.75
N ILE A 174 -6.34 1.10 -3.72
CA ILE A 174 -6.58 1.38 -5.14
C ILE A 174 -8.07 1.70 -5.37
N ILE A 175 -8.99 0.94 -4.77
CA ILE A 175 -10.43 1.18 -4.87
C ILE A 175 -10.79 2.57 -4.31
N ASP A 176 -10.28 2.91 -3.13
CA ASP A 176 -10.55 4.22 -2.52
C ASP A 176 -9.96 5.36 -3.36
N PHE A 177 -8.73 5.22 -3.85
CA PHE A 177 -8.08 6.20 -4.72
C PHE A 177 -8.86 6.41 -6.03
N LEU A 178 -9.28 5.32 -6.68
CA LEU A 178 -10.12 5.39 -7.89
C LEU A 178 -11.47 6.07 -7.58
N SER A 179 -12.09 5.77 -6.44
CA SER A 179 -13.35 6.39 -6.03
C SER A 179 -13.23 7.90 -5.86
N ILE A 180 -12.11 8.40 -5.33
CA ILE A 180 -11.81 9.82 -5.18
C ILE A 180 -11.61 10.49 -6.54
N CYS A 181 -10.85 9.83 -7.41
CA CYS A 181 -10.62 10.31 -8.78
C CYS A 181 -11.95 10.43 -9.56
N LEU A 182 -12.84 9.45 -9.42
CA LEU A 182 -14.16 9.45 -10.04
C LEU A 182 -15.08 10.55 -9.47
N ARG A 183 -15.07 10.76 -8.15
CA ARG A 183 -15.87 11.84 -7.51
C ARG A 183 -15.42 13.24 -7.89
N SER A 184 -14.12 13.47 -8.10
CA SER A 184 -13.60 14.78 -8.51
C SER A 184 -14.14 15.26 -9.86
N LYS A 185 -14.63 14.35 -10.71
CA LYS A 185 -15.15 14.64 -12.05
C LYS A 185 -16.64 14.96 -12.10
N SER A 186 -17.42 14.58 -11.07
CA SER A 186 -18.87 14.80 -11.01
C SER A 186 -19.29 16.24 -10.67
N MET A 187 -18.35 17.15 -10.35
CA MET A 187 -18.62 18.55 -10.00
C MET A 187 -18.30 19.54 -11.14
N LYS A 188 -18.25 19.10 -12.40
CA LYS A 188 -18.31 20.03 -13.54
C LYS A 188 -19.74 20.07 -14.05
N SER A 189 -20.26 21.29 -14.20
CA SER A 189 -21.60 21.64 -14.68
C SER A 189 -22.14 20.69 -15.77
N PRO A 190 -23.47 20.47 -15.85
CA PRO A 190 -24.09 19.44 -16.70
C PRO A 190 -23.75 19.51 -18.21
N ASP A 191 -23.23 20.63 -18.71
CA ASP A 191 -23.28 20.90 -20.16
C ASP A 191 -22.03 20.58 -20.97
N ARG A 192 -21.04 19.84 -20.47
CA ARG A 192 -19.99 19.30 -21.36
C ARG A 192 -19.61 17.85 -21.02
N PRO A 193 -19.92 16.86 -21.88
CA PRO A 193 -19.39 15.51 -21.71
C PRO A 193 -17.86 15.60 -21.72
N MET A 194 -17.26 15.02 -20.69
CA MET A 194 -15.81 15.02 -20.56
C MET A 194 -15.22 14.18 -21.68
N SER A 195 -14.43 14.80 -22.56
CA SER A 195 -13.77 14.10 -23.67
C SER A 195 -12.93 12.94 -23.13
N TYR A 196 -13.21 11.74 -23.62
CA TYR A 196 -12.57 10.45 -23.33
C TYR A 196 -11.03 10.57 -23.22
N HIS A 197 -10.43 11.46 -24.03
CA HIS A 197 -9.00 11.75 -24.08
C HIS A 197 -8.35 12.25 -22.77
N SER A 198 -9.12 12.74 -21.79
CA SER A 198 -8.58 13.25 -20.53
C SER A 198 -8.51 12.19 -19.41
N TYR A 199 -9.25 11.07 -19.55
CA TYR A 199 -9.17 9.93 -18.63
C TYR A 199 -7.89 9.13 -18.84
N ASP A 200 -7.51 8.91 -20.11
CA ASP A 200 -6.30 8.18 -20.48
C ASP A 200 -5.05 8.80 -19.84
N LYS A 201 -4.93 10.12 -19.82
CA LYS A 201 -3.72 10.80 -19.31
C LYS A 201 -3.45 10.57 -17.82
N VAL A 202 -4.50 10.54 -16.99
CA VAL A 202 -4.35 10.34 -15.53
C VAL A 202 -4.02 8.88 -15.22
N VAL A 203 -4.75 7.94 -15.84
CA VAL A 203 -4.49 6.51 -15.70
C VAL A 203 -3.09 6.16 -16.19
N PHE A 204 -2.68 6.71 -17.34
CA PHE A 204 -1.35 6.51 -17.90
C PHE A 204 -0.26 7.09 -16.98
N SER A 205 -0.49 8.24 -16.35
CA SER A 205 0.46 8.81 -15.38
C SER A 205 0.66 7.93 -14.14
N ILE A 206 -0.42 7.32 -13.64
CA ILE A 206 -0.36 6.38 -12.50
C ILE A 206 0.37 5.09 -12.91
N LEU A 207 0.07 4.55 -14.09
CA LEU A 207 0.76 3.36 -14.60
C LEU A 207 2.25 3.59 -14.81
N ILE A 208 2.64 4.78 -15.29
CA ILE A 208 4.05 5.18 -15.40
C ILE A 208 4.70 5.23 -14.01
N LEU A 209 4.05 5.86 -13.02
CA LEU A 209 4.59 5.95 -11.67
C LEU A 209 4.75 4.57 -11.02
N LEU A 210 3.79 3.67 -11.21
CA LEU A 210 3.88 2.28 -10.73
C LEU A 210 5.02 1.52 -11.43
N ALA A 211 5.20 1.72 -12.74
CA ALA A 211 6.32 1.13 -13.48
C ALA A 211 7.67 1.65 -12.97
N ILE A 212 7.79 2.96 -12.68
CA ILE A 212 8.99 3.57 -12.10
C ILE A 212 9.27 3.00 -10.71
N CYS A 213 8.27 2.95 -9.83
CA CYS A 213 8.42 2.38 -8.49
C CYS A 213 8.83 0.90 -8.53
N SER A 214 8.24 0.11 -9.43
CA SER A 214 8.63 -1.29 -9.65
C SER A 214 10.07 -1.41 -10.14
N GLY A 215 10.51 -0.51 -11.01
CA GLY A 215 11.89 -0.46 -11.51
C GLY A 215 12.90 -0.13 -10.40
N ILE A 216 12.60 0.86 -9.56
CA ILE A 216 13.44 1.23 -8.40
C ILE A 216 13.53 0.06 -7.42
N PHE A 217 12.40 -0.57 -7.10
CA PHE A 217 12.37 -1.71 -6.19
C PHE A 217 13.18 -2.89 -6.72
N ALA A 218 13.04 -3.21 -8.02
CA ALA A 218 13.86 -4.24 -8.66
C ALA A 218 15.35 -3.90 -8.60
N GLY A 219 15.74 -2.64 -8.83
CA GLY A 219 17.12 -2.18 -8.75
C GLY A 219 17.72 -2.32 -7.34
N VAL A 220 16.98 -1.89 -6.31
CA VAL A 220 17.40 -2.04 -4.90
C VAL A 220 17.56 -3.53 -4.55
N TYR A 221 16.61 -4.37 -4.95
CA TYR A 221 16.66 -5.81 -4.70
C TYR A 221 17.89 -6.47 -5.37
N GLN A 222 18.19 -6.12 -6.63
CA GLN A 222 19.41 -6.60 -7.29
C GLN A 222 20.69 -6.11 -6.58
N GLY A 223 20.72 -4.86 -6.13
CA GLY A 223 21.88 -4.31 -5.39
C GLY A 223 22.17 -5.06 -4.07
N ILE A 224 21.13 -5.50 -3.35
CA ILE A 224 21.29 -6.31 -2.14
C ILE A 224 21.87 -7.69 -2.47
N ILE A 225 21.36 -8.34 -3.52
CA ILE A 225 21.87 -9.65 -3.96
C ILE A 225 23.33 -9.56 -4.39
N GLU A 226 23.69 -8.53 -5.15
CA GLU A 226 25.06 -8.34 -5.61
C GLU A 226 26.00 -8.11 -4.42
N LYS A 227 25.60 -7.29 -3.43
CA LYS A 227 26.39 -7.10 -2.22
C LYS A 227 26.64 -8.41 -1.47
N GLN A 228 25.61 -9.23 -1.28
CA GLN A 228 25.75 -10.55 -0.64
C GLN A 228 26.70 -11.48 -1.42
N ASN A 229 26.60 -11.47 -2.74
CA ASN A 229 27.47 -12.24 -3.63
C ASN A 229 28.95 -11.82 -3.46
N GLN A 230 29.23 -10.51 -3.42
CA GLN A 230 30.58 -9.98 -3.23
C GLN A 230 31.15 -10.31 -1.84
N GLU A 231 30.34 -10.22 -0.78
CA GLU A 231 30.74 -10.58 0.58
C GLU A 231 31.09 -12.07 0.69
N ALA A 232 30.26 -12.95 0.10
CA ALA A 232 30.53 -14.38 0.07
C ALA A 232 31.77 -14.73 -0.77
N LEU A 233 31.94 -14.09 -1.94
CA LEU A 233 33.13 -14.24 -2.78
C LEU A 233 34.43 -13.84 -2.08
N ALA A 234 34.39 -12.79 -1.25
CA ALA A 234 35.55 -12.34 -0.49
C ALA A 234 36.05 -13.39 0.51
N ILE A 235 35.14 -14.22 1.05
CA ILE A 235 35.47 -15.31 1.98
C ILE A 235 36.16 -16.46 1.23
N VAL A 236 35.62 -16.87 0.08
CA VAL A 236 36.10 -18.06 -0.65
C VAL A 236 37.23 -17.79 -1.62
N ARG A 237 37.63 -16.52 -1.82
CA ARG A 237 38.58 -16.12 -2.86
C ARG A 237 39.85 -16.96 -2.87
N ASP A 238 40.38 -17.23 -1.69
CA ASP A 238 41.67 -17.89 -1.48
C ASP A 238 41.50 -19.33 -0.91
N ILE A 239 40.26 -19.81 -0.77
CA ILE A 239 39.94 -21.15 -0.27
C ILE A 239 40.10 -22.17 -1.40
N THR A 240 40.62 -23.35 -1.10
CA THR A 240 40.75 -24.47 -2.04
C THR A 240 39.95 -25.69 -1.57
N LEU A 241 39.61 -26.61 -2.49
CA LEU A 241 39.04 -27.90 -2.04
C LEU A 241 40.13 -28.79 -1.46
N GLU A 242 39.82 -29.51 -0.38
CA GLU A 242 40.76 -30.50 0.21
C GLU A 242 41.29 -31.49 -0.83
N GLN A 243 40.42 -31.92 -1.74
CA GLN A 243 40.73 -32.88 -2.80
C GLN A 243 41.54 -32.27 -3.96
N TYR A 244 41.48 -30.94 -4.12
CA TYR A 244 42.07 -30.20 -5.24
C TYR A 244 42.71 -28.89 -4.74
N PRO A 245 43.85 -28.98 -4.02
CA PRO A 245 44.46 -27.85 -3.32
C PRO A 245 45.16 -26.83 -4.24
N ASP A 246 45.26 -27.10 -5.53
CA ASP A 246 45.99 -26.29 -6.52
C ASP A 246 45.09 -25.26 -7.24
N ILE A 247 43.77 -25.34 -7.08
CA ILE A 247 42.81 -24.47 -7.76
C ILE A 247 41.90 -23.77 -6.72
N PRO A 248 41.90 -22.43 -6.66
CA PRO A 248 40.96 -21.69 -5.83
C PRO A 248 39.51 -22.02 -6.16
N LEU A 249 38.66 -22.05 -5.13
CA LEU A 249 37.28 -22.48 -5.22
C LEU A 249 36.44 -21.67 -6.25
N PRO A 250 36.58 -20.34 -6.36
CA PRO A 250 35.87 -19.56 -7.38
C PRO A 250 36.32 -19.90 -8.80
N THR A 251 37.62 -20.19 -8.99
CA THR A 251 38.15 -20.60 -10.29
C THR A 251 37.65 -21.99 -10.67
N LEU A 252 37.65 -22.92 -9.71
CA LEU A 252 37.17 -24.28 -9.92
C LEU A 252 35.70 -24.31 -10.34
N THR A 253 34.84 -23.65 -9.57
CA THR A 253 33.39 -23.62 -9.81
C THR A 253 33.02 -22.76 -11.02
N GLY A 254 33.74 -21.66 -11.26
CA GLY A 254 33.55 -20.79 -12.41
C GLY A 254 33.82 -21.46 -13.77
N SER A 255 34.60 -22.55 -13.78
CA SER A 255 34.84 -23.36 -14.99
C SER A 255 33.57 -24.06 -15.50
N LEU A 256 32.62 -24.34 -14.60
CA LEU A 256 31.35 -24.98 -14.91
C LEU A 256 30.18 -23.98 -14.86
N ILE A 257 30.21 -23.06 -13.90
CA ILE A 257 29.13 -22.11 -13.61
C ILE A 257 29.54 -20.72 -14.10
N SER A 258 29.12 -20.36 -15.32
CA SER A 258 29.51 -19.10 -15.98
C SER A 258 29.00 -17.82 -15.29
N SER A 259 27.93 -17.91 -14.50
CA SER A 259 27.36 -16.80 -13.72
C SER A 259 27.10 -17.26 -12.28
N SER A 260 28.19 -17.52 -11.56
CA SER A 260 28.13 -18.02 -10.18
C SER A 260 27.54 -16.97 -9.23
N LYS A 261 26.61 -17.43 -8.40
CA LYS A 261 25.99 -16.65 -7.33
C LYS A 261 26.34 -17.29 -6.00
N TRP A 262 27.15 -16.59 -5.23
CA TRP A 262 27.64 -17.02 -3.93
C TRP A 262 26.74 -16.51 -2.83
N LYS A 263 26.52 -17.35 -1.82
CA LYS A 263 25.73 -17.00 -0.65
C LYS A 263 26.27 -17.72 0.57
N GLN A 264 26.69 -16.96 1.56
CA GLN A 264 27.00 -17.50 2.87
C GLN A 264 25.70 -17.89 3.59
N ILE A 265 25.64 -19.13 4.08
CA ILE A 265 24.47 -19.67 4.78
C ILE A 265 24.61 -19.45 6.30
N ASN A 266 25.80 -19.71 6.83
CA ASN A 266 26.17 -19.52 8.23
C ASN A 266 27.71 -19.28 8.31
N SER A 267 28.32 -19.40 9.49
CA SER A 267 29.75 -19.13 9.69
C SER A 267 30.69 -20.05 8.89
N ASP A 268 30.29 -21.30 8.64
CA ASP A 268 31.15 -22.33 8.05
C ASP A 268 30.63 -22.87 6.71
N THR A 269 29.44 -22.47 6.27
CA THR A 269 28.77 -23.04 5.11
C THR A 269 28.49 -21.98 4.07
N ILE A 270 28.89 -22.27 2.84
CA ILE A 270 28.73 -21.37 1.70
C ILE A 270 28.22 -22.14 0.49
N ASN A 271 27.27 -21.55 -0.22
CA ASN A 271 26.69 -22.13 -1.43
C ASN A 271 27.08 -21.30 -2.64
N VAL A 272 27.30 -21.99 -3.75
CA VAL A 272 27.37 -21.39 -5.08
C VAL A 272 26.25 -21.97 -5.93
N SER A 273 25.56 -21.12 -6.66
CA SER A 273 24.51 -21.52 -7.58
C SER A 273 24.68 -20.89 -8.96
N GLY A 274 24.10 -21.51 -9.97
CA GLY A 274 24.02 -20.92 -11.29
C GLY A 274 23.44 -21.87 -12.33
N LYS A 275 23.53 -21.45 -13.60
CA LYS A 275 23.01 -22.22 -14.73
C LYS A 275 24.13 -23.05 -15.36
N ILE A 276 23.80 -24.29 -15.70
CA ILE A 276 24.68 -25.23 -16.40
C ILE A 276 23.92 -25.92 -17.54
N SER A 277 24.67 -26.55 -18.45
CA SER A 277 24.10 -27.55 -19.36
C SER A 277 24.26 -28.93 -18.73
N TYR A 278 23.14 -29.62 -18.51
CA TYR A 278 23.12 -30.98 -17.98
C TYR A 278 22.36 -31.87 -18.98
N TRP A 279 23.07 -32.84 -19.56
CA TRP A 279 22.52 -33.74 -20.59
C TRP A 279 21.94 -32.98 -21.79
N GLY A 280 22.63 -31.91 -22.21
CA GLY A 280 22.22 -31.04 -23.32
C GLY A 280 21.01 -30.15 -23.03
N LYS A 281 20.51 -30.15 -21.78
CA LYS A 281 19.39 -29.32 -21.35
C LYS A 281 19.85 -28.26 -20.35
N PRO A 282 19.26 -27.05 -20.37
CA PRO A 282 19.52 -26.06 -19.34
C PRO A 282 19.06 -26.60 -17.99
N ALA A 283 19.93 -26.51 -17.00
CA ALA A 283 19.66 -26.90 -15.62
C ALA A 283 20.23 -25.87 -14.66
N THR A 284 19.71 -25.85 -13.44
CA THR A 284 20.30 -25.10 -12.33
C THR A 284 21.10 -26.05 -11.46
N ILE A 285 22.30 -25.63 -11.06
CA ILE A 285 23.12 -26.34 -10.08
C ILE A 285 23.25 -25.49 -8.83
N GLU A 286 23.26 -26.15 -7.68
CA GLU A 286 23.67 -25.59 -6.41
C GLU A 286 24.70 -26.51 -5.77
N ILE A 287 25.83 -25.96 -5.34
CA ILE A 287 26.91 -26.69 -4.67
C ILE A 287 27.12 -26.05 -3.32
N GLY A 288 27.07 -26.88 -2.29
CA GLY A 288 27.30 -26.48 -0.92
C GLY A 288 28.67 -26.92 -0.42
N PHE A 289 29.39 -25.99 0.21
CA PHE A 289 30.71 -26.20 0.78
C PHE A 289 30.71 -25.93 2.28
N ILE A 290 31.47 -26.74 3.02
CA ILE A 290 31.85 -26.50 4.41
C ILE A 290 33.29 -25.97 4.37
N ILE A 291 33.52 -24.81 4.96
CA ILE A 291 34.83 -24.17 5.10
C ILE A 291 35.50 -24.78 6.33
N ASN A 292 36.66 -25.38 6.10
CA ASN A 292 37.52 -25.90 7.13
C ASN A 292 38.43 -24.76 7.62
N GLY A 293 38.76 -24.74 8.92
CA GLY A 293 39.53 -23.66 9.55
C GLY A 293 40.97 -23.48 9.04
N ASP A 294 41.39 -24.26 8.05
CA ASP A 294 42.71 -24.30 7.43
C ASP A 294 42.73 -23.74 6.00
N ASN A 295 41.78 -22.86 5.65
CA ASN A 295 41.56 -22.34 4.29
C ASN A 295 41.23 -23.42 3.24
N THR A 296 40.80 -24.61 3.68
CA THR A 296 40.25 -25.61 2.78
C THR A 296 38.73 -25.65 2.86
N ALA A 297 38.10 -26.32 1.92
CA ALA A 297 36.68 -26.61 1.97
C ALA A 297 36.37 -28.03 1.49
N SER A 298 35.30 -28.59 2.04
CA SER A 298 34.77 -29.89 1.65
C SER A 298 33.37 -29.72 1.07
N VAL A 299 33.06 -30.49 0.04
CA VAL A 299 31.73 -30.46 -0.61
C VAL A 299 30.76 -31.30 0.22
N TYR A 300 29.69 -30.70 0.72
CA TYR A 300 28.67 -31.42 1.48
C TYR A 300 27.47 -31.82 0.62
N ALA A 301 27.09 -30.98 -0.35
CA ALA A 301 25.94 -31.23 -1.22
C ALA A 301 26.15 -30.69 -2.64
N ILE A 302 25.57 -31.38 -3.62
CA ILE A 302 25.34 -30.86 -4.97
C ILE A 302 23.89 -31.18 -5.32
N GLU A 303 23.17 -30.19 -5.81
CA GLU A 303 21.80 -30.32 -6.27
C GLU A 303 21.67 -29.88 -7.73
N ILE A 304 20.88 -30.61 -8.51
CA ILE A 304 20.53 -30.25 -9.88
C ILE A 304 19.02 -30.12 -9.96
N ASN A 305 18.55 -28.95 -10.39
CA ASN A 305 17.12 -28.61 -10.39
C ASN A 305 16.44 -28.91 -9.03
N GLY A 306 17.14 -28.62 -7.92
CA GLY A 306 16.69 -28.91 -6.56
C GLY A 306 16.68 -30.39 -6.15
N THR A 307 17.27 -31.27 -6.96
CA THR A 307 17.40 -32.69 -6.64
C THR A 307 18.82 -33.00 -6.14
N PRO A 308 18.99 -33.46 -4.89
CA PRO A 308 20.28 -33.86 -4.36
C PRO A 308 20.94 -34.99 -5.15
N GLN A 309 22.23 -34.86 -5.39
CA GLN A 309 23.03 -35.83 -6.12
C GLN A 309 23.67 -36.85 -5.16
N THR A 310 23.73 -38.11 -5.62
CA THR A 310 24.39 -39.21 -4.90
C THR A 310 25.89 -38.96 -4.76
N TYR A 311 26.55 -39.64 -3.82
CA TYR A 311 28.00 -39.50 -3.62
C TYR A 311 28.81 -39.68 -4.92
N ILE A 312 28.49 -40.71 -5.70
CA ILE A 312 29.18 -41.00 -6.98
C ILE A 312 28.99 -39.85 -7.97
N GLN A 313 27.76 -39.35 -8.12
CA GLN A 313 27.48 -38.21 -8.98
C GLN A 313 28.22 -36.97 -8.53
N ARG A 314 28.31 -36.71 -7.21
CA ARG A 314 29.07 -35.58 -6.68
C ARG A 314 30.54 -35.65 -7.05
N GLN A 315 31.16 -36.83 -6.90
CA GLN A 315 32.57 -37.01 -7.26
C GLN A 315 32.81 -36.78 -8.75
N LEU A 316 31.95 -37.31 -9.62
CA LEU A 316 32.04 -37.08 -11.07
C LEU A 316 31.92 -35.60 -11.45
N PHE A 317 31.06 -34.85 -10.75
CA PHE A 317 30.95 -33.40 -10.95
C PHE A 317 32.22 -32.67 -10.53
N LEU A 318 32.80 -33.04 -9.40
CA LEU A 318 34.03 -32.43 -8.90
C LEU A 318 35.21 -32.70 -9.84
N GLU A 319 35.38 -33.94 -10.27
CA GLU A 319 36.38 -34.34 -11.26
C GLU A 319 36.22 -33.56 -12.56
N ARG A 320 34.98 -33.45 -13.07
CA ARG A 320 34.70 -32.68 -14.28
C ARG A 320 35.02 -31.18 -14.12
N MET A 321 34.70 -30.58 -12.98
CA MET A 321 35.06 -29.17 -12.71
C MET A 321 36.57 -28.98 -12.66
N TYR A 322 37.29 -29.92 -12.02
CA TYR A 322 38.74 -29.87 -11.94
C TYR A 322 39.39 -29.96 -13.32
N ASP A 323 38.96 -30.91 -14.15
CA ASP A 323 39.45 -31.07 -15.53
C ASP A 323 39.22 -29.82 -16.38
N LEU A 324 38.03 -29.22 -16.29
CA LEU A 324 37.69 -27.99 -17.00
C LEU A 324 38.55 -26.82 -16.52
N ALA A 325 38.70 -26.64 -15.21
CA ALA A 325 39.51 -25.56 -14.64
C ALA A 325 40.99 -25.69 -15.05
N LYS A 326 41.53 -26.91 -15.05
CA LYS A 326 42.91 -27.19 -15.49
C LYS A 326 43.10 -26.95 -16.98
N THR A 327 42.15 -27.38 -17.81
CA THR A 327 42.18 -27.16 -19.27
C THR A 327 42.13 -25.67 -19.60
N ASN A 328 41.23 -24.92 -18.96
CA ASN A 328 41.10 -23.47 -19.18
C ASN A 328 42.36 -22.71 -18.76
N ARG A 329 43.04 -23.13 -17.68
CA ARG A 329 44.33 -22.54 -17.28
C ARG A 329 45.44 -22.76 -18.30
N ILE A 330 45.48 -23.93 -18.94
CA ILE A 330 46.49 -24.23 -19.98
C ILE A 330 46.26 -23.39 -21.24
N GLN A 331 45.02 -23.05 -21.58
CA GLN A 331 44.72 -22.22 -22.76
C GLN A 331 44.99 -20.72 -22.56
N LEU A 332 45.18 -20.27 -21.33
CA LEU A 332 45.42 -18.86 -20.99
C LEU A 332 46.92 -18.53 -20.80
N ASN A 333 47.79 -19.55 -20.77
CA ASN A 333 49.25 -19.43 -20.66
C ASN A 333 49.93 -19.80 -21.99
#